data_AF-A0A960HU42-F1
#
_entry.id   AF-A0A960HU42-F1
#
_cell.length_a   1.000
_cell.length_b   1.000
_cell.length_c   1.000
_cell.angle_alpha   90.00
_cell.angle_beta   90.00
_cell.angle_gamma   90.00
#
_symmetry.space_group_name_H-M   'P 1'
#
loop_
_entity.id
_entity.type
_entity.pdbx_description
1 polymer ?
#
loop_
_entity_poly.entity_id
_entity_poly.type
_entity_poly.pdbx_seq_one_letter_code
_entity_poly.pdbx_strand_id
1 'polypeptide(L)'
;GSLEEGWDARTLVGWHPDGTRLLFWEDRGDPFDAPTEGGTRFVIVDLVDREPSPAPEAGPSPSPSWAPELAGLVPDALASAGSRDGEVSGRVTVTRTPGDQPGAGRVEVVYEDYSDDGEWVVDGTESSTYDGGLTGGCEYAADLTTSCEHEGFLRADATITPGSIEGTIDSEVDGEARSLP
;
A
#
# COMPACT_ATOMS: atom_id res chain seq x y z
N GLY A 1 14.88 -1.75 31.26
CA GLY A 1 15.28 -1.97 29.86
C GLY A 1 14.44 -1.09 28.97
N SER A 2 14.92 -0.74 27.77
CA SER A 2 14.26 0.26 26.90
C SER A 2 12.75 0.03 26.70
N LEU A 3 12.36 -1.22 26.44
CA LEU A 3 10.96 -1.65 26.29
C LEU A 3 10.13 -1.47 27.57
N GLU A 4 10.70 -1.70 28.75
CA GLU A 4 10.03 -1.50 30.05
C GLU A 4 9.79 -0.02 30.35
N GLU A 5 10.57 0.85 29.71
CA GLU A 5 10.42 2.30 29.74
C GLU A 5 9.48 2.80 28.62
N GLY A 6 8.87 1.89 27.83
CA GLY A 6 7.93 2.26 26.76
C GLY A 6 8.59 2.83 25.52
N TRP A 7 9.88 2.56 25.32
CA TRP A 7 10.58 2.86 24.07
C TRP A 7 10.49 1.66 23.14
N ASP A 8 10.14 1.92 21.88
CA ASP A 8 10.14 0.90 20.84
C ASP A 8 11.23 1.20 19.79
N ALA A 9 11.94 0.16 19.39
CA ALA A 9 13.00 0.26 18.40
C ALA A 9 12.39 0.30 17.01
N ARG A 10 12.81 1.28 16.22
CA ARG A 10 12.28 1.49 14.88
C ARG A 10 13.18 0.87 13.82
N THR A 11 12.61 0.62 12.64
CA THR A 11 13.31 -0.07 11.55
C THR A 11 14.57 0.69 11.14
N LEU A 12 15.55 -0.03 10.58
CA LEU A 12 16.90 0.41 10.17
C LEU A 12 17.91 0.50 11.33
N VAL A 13 18.55 -0.64 11.60
CA VAL A 13 19.74 -0.72 12.47
C VAL A 13 20.99 -0.47 11.65
N GLY A 14 21.79 0.52 12.04
CA GLY A 14 23.11 0.77 11.51
C GLY A 14 24.16 -0.03 12.28
N TRP A 15 24.81 -0.99 11.61
CA TRP A 15 25.93 -1.72 12.20
C TRP A 15 27.23 -0.94 12.02
N HIS A 16 28.00 -0.81 13.10
CA HIS A 16 29.37 -0.32 12.97
C HIS A 16 30.20 -1.35 12.17
N PRO A 17 31.16 -0.92 11.32
CA PRO A 17 31.91 -1.83 10.44
C PRO A 17 32.67 -2.98 11.13
N ASP A 18 33.09 -2.79 12.38
CA ASP A 18 33.74 -3.84 13.19
C ASP A 18 32.74 -4.81 13.86
N GLY A 19 31.44 -4.57 13.71
CA GLY A 19 30.37 -5.40 14.25
C GLY A 19 30.24 -5.36 15.78
N THR A 20 30.93 -4.46 16.48
CA THR A 20 30.88 -4.32 17.96
C THR A 20 29.83 -3.34 18.46
N ARG A 21 29.30 -2.51 17.56
CA ARG A 21 28.33 -1.49 17.91
C ARG A 21 27.19 -1.47 16.92
N LEU A 22 26.01 -1.13 17.42
CA LEU A 22 24.84 -0.86 16.60
C LEU A 22 24.20 0.46 17.01
N LEU A 23 23.78 1.22 16.01
CA LEU A 23 22.98 2.43 16.13
C LEU A 23 21.56 2.08 15.68
N PHE A 24 20.58 2.43 16.48
CA PHE A 24 19.19 2.46 16.06
C PHE A 24 18.53 3.70 16.65
N TRP A 25 17.33 3.99 16.21
CA TRP A 25 16.53 5.03 16.82
C TRP A 25 15.30 4.39 17.46
N GLU A 26 14.85 5.03 18.52
CA GLU A 26 13.67 4.64 19.27
C GLU A 26 12.69 5.80 19.28
N ASP A 27 11.43 5.42 19.45
CA ASP A 27 10.34 6.36 19.65
C ASP A 27 9.50 5.90 20.85
N ARG A 28 8.78 6.85 21.44
CA ARG A 28 7.88 6.62 22.57
C ARG A 28 6.48 7.10 22.17
N GLY A 29 5.54 6.18 22.06
CA GLY A 29 4.18 6.46 21.61
C GLY A 29 3.64 5.34 20.74
N ASP A 30 2.56 5.64 20.01
CA ASP A 30 2.01 4.71 19.03
C ASP A 30 3.03 4.51 17.89
N PRO A 31 3.33 3.25 17.51
CA PRO A 31 4.26 2.98 16.44
C PRO A 31 3.84 3.54 15.06
N PHE A 32 2.58 3.92 14.88
CA PHE A 32 2.05 4.38 13.61
C PHE A 32 1.81 5.90 13.57
N ASP A 33 1.96 6.60 14.70
CA ASP A 33 1.86 8.06 14.75
C ASP A 33 3.19 8.76 14.40
N ALA A 34 3.09 10.02 13.99
CA ALA A 34 4.25 10.89 13.84
C ALA A 34 4.98 11.06 15.18
N PRO A 35 6.33 11.03 15.20
CA PRO A 35 7.05 11.15 16.46
C PRO A 35 6.81 12.50 17.13
N THR A 36 6.61 12.48 18.45
CA THR A 36 6.40 13.70 19.22
C THR A 36 7.73 14.40 19.52
N GLU A 37 7.70 15.71 19.75
CA GLU A 37 8.89 16.46 20.15
C GLU A 37 9.45 15.89 21.47
N GLY A 38 10.70 15.43 21.44
CA GLY A 38 11.33 14.73 22.58
C GLY A 38 10.90 13.27 22.78
N GLY A 39 10.02 12.75 21.92
CA GLY A 39 9.58 11.35 21.88
C GLY A 39 10.58 10.42 21.18
N THR A 40 11.62 10.95 20.54
CA THR A 40 12.62 10.17 19.81
C THR A 40 14.01 10.25 20.41
N ARG A 41 14.80 9.20 20.23
CA ARG A 41 16.24 9.20 20.55
C ARG A 41 17.03 8.28 19.63
N PHE A 42 18.32 8.58 19.47
CA PHE A 42 19.28 7.62 18.96
C PHE A 42 19.87 6.81 20.11
N VAL A 43 19.99 5.51 19.90
CA VAL A 43 20.61 4.57 20.83
C VAL A 43 21.80 3.93 20.15
N ILE A 44 22.95 4.00 20.82
CA ILE A 44 24.16 3.26 20.45
C ILE A 44 24.35 2.18 21.51
N VAL A 45 24.44 0.93 21.06
CA VAL A 45 24.70 -0.23 21.92
C VAL A 45 26.08 -0.78 21.63
N ASP A 46 26.87 -0.95 22.69
CA ASP A 46 28.14 -1.68 22.68
C ASP A 46 27.88 -3.17 22.95
N LEU A 47 28.31 -4.04 22.04
CA LEU A 47 28.21 -5.49 22.15
C LEU A 47 29.47 -6.04 22.82
N VAL A 48 29.41 -6.19 24.14
CA VAL A 48 30.57 -6.52 24.98
C VAL A 48 31.10 -7.95 24.81
N ASP A 49 30.24 -8.89 24.41
CA ASP A 49 30.58 -10.31 24.27
C ASP A 49 30.86 -10.73 22.82
N ARG A 50 30.98 -9.76 21.90
CA ARG A 50 31.20 -10.02 20.47
C ARG A 50 32.62 -9.65 20.08
N GLU A 51 33.37 -10.64 19.60
CA GLU A 51 34.66 -10.37 18.99
C GLU A 51 34.47 -9.83 17.56
N PRO A 52 35.10 -8.70 17.20
CA PRO A 52 35.10 -8.20 15.84
C PRO A 52 35.59 -9.29 14.89
N SER A 53 34.78 -9.65 13.91
CA SER A 53 35.26 -10.46 12.79
C SER A 53 35.82 -9.52 11.74
N PRO A 54 36.97 -9.84 11.11
CA PRO A 54 37.41 -9.08 9.95
C PRO A 54 36.29 -9.07 8.91
N ALA A 55 36.05 -7.92 8.29
CA ALA A 55 35.10 -7.82 7.20
C ALA A 55 35.47 -8.88 6.14
N PRO A 56 34.50 -9.66 5.63
CA PRO A 56 34.80 -10.60 4.56
C PRO A 56 35.39 -9.81 3.38
N GLU A 57 36.43 -10.35 2.76
CA GLU A 57 36.91 -9.78 1.50
C GLU A 57 35.74 -9.76 0.52
N ALA A 58 35.51 -8.60 -0.12
CA ALA A 58 34.50 -8.49 -1.15
C ALA A 58 34.89 -9.46 -2.29
N GLY A 59 34.21 -10.60 -2.35
CA GLY A 59 34.30 -11.50 -3.49
C GLY A 59 33.73 -10.82 -4.74
N PRO A 60 34.20 -11.19 -5.94
CA PRO A 60 33.58 -10.69 -7.15
C PRO A 60 32.11 -11.11 -7.17
N SER A 61 31.21 -10.16 -7.43
CA SER A 61 29.83 -10.48 -7.75
C SER A 61 29.83 -11.38 -8.98
N PRO A 62 29.16 -12.55 -8.96
CA PRO A 62 29.04 -13.37 -10.16
C PRO A 62 28.37 -12.55 -11.27
N SER A 63 28.86 -12.68 -12.50
CA SER A 63 28.20 -12.14 -13.69
C SER A 63 27.37 -13.25 -14.34
N PRO A 64 26.11 -13.43 -13.92
CA PRO A 64 25.29 -14.51 -14.46
C PRO A 64 25.03 -14.30 -15.95
N SER A 65 25.31 -15.31 -16.78
CA SER A 65 24.92 -15.31 -18.20
C SER A 65 23.43 -15.60 -18.39
N TRP A 66 22.74 -16.02 -17.33
CA TRP A 66 21.31 -16.36 -17.34
C TRP A 66 20.41 -15.17 -17.02
N ALA A 67 20.95 -14.09 -16.45
CA ALA A 67 20.19 -12.91 -16.11
C ALA A 67 20.43 -11.82 -17.18
N PRO A 68 19.37 -11.21 -17.72
CA PRO A 68 19.54 -10.05 -18.59
C PRO A 68 20.16 -8.88 -17.81
N GLU A 69 20.91 -8.03 -18.51
CA GLU A 69 21.46 -6.82 -17.91
C GLU A 69 20.32 -5.92 -17.42
N LEU A 70 20.40 -5.49 -16.16
CA LEU A 70 19.40 -4.58 -15.57
C LEU A 70 19.45 -3.19 -16.22
N ALA A 71 20.61 -2.83 -16.79
CA ALA A 71 20.80 -1.58 -17.50
C ALA A 71 19.87 -1.52 -18.73
N GLY A 72 18.83 -0.70 -18.65
CA GLY A 72 17.86 -0.53 -19.72
C GLY A 72 16.69 -1.51 -19.69
N LEU A 73 16.61 -2.42 -18.70
CA LEU A 73 15.42 -3.23 -18.49
C LEU A 73 14.28 -2.32 -17.97
N VAL A 74 13.30 -2.06 -18.83
CA VAL A 74 12.03 -1.48 -18.45
C VAL A 74 11.03 -2.63 -18.41
N PRO A 75 10.59 -3.10 -17.22
CA PRO A 75 9.58 -4.15 -17.15
C PRO A 75 8.30 -3.68 -17.86
N ASP A 76 7.63 -4.59 -18.56
CA ASP A 76 6.33 -4.31 -19.14
C ASP A 76 5.38 -3.87 -18.03
N ALA A 77 4.58 -2.83 -18.32
CA ALA A 77 3.49 -2.47 -17.44
C ALA A 77 2.54 -3.67 -17.34
N LEU A 78 2.10 -3.98 -16.11
CA LEU A 78 1.03 -4.95 -15.92
C LEU A 78 -0.18 -4.54 -16.77
N ALA A 79 -0.79 -5.51 -17.44
CA ALA A 79 -1.97 -5.25 -18.23
C ALA A 79 -3.04 -4.62 -17.33
N SER A 80 -3.42 -3.39 -17.65
CA SER A 80 -4.52 -2.70 -17.01
C SER A 80 -5.83 -3.43 -17.27
N ALA A 81 -6.64 -3.66 -16.24
CA ALA A 81 -8.06 -3.95 -16.43
C ALA A 81 -8.67 -2.82 -17.27
N GLY A 82 -9.38 -3.20 -18.33
CA GLY A 82 -10.01 -2.30 -19.30
C GLY A 82 -11.50 -2.56 -19.43
N SER A 83 -12.19 -1.66 -20.13
CA SER A 83 -13.63 -1.77 -20.38
C SER A 83 -14.00 -3.06 -21.10
N ARG A 84 -15.13 -3.65 -20.73
CA ARG A 84 -15.68 -4.85 -21.37
C ARG A 84 -17.17 -4.99 -21.08
N ASP A 85 -17.82 -5.83 -21.87
CA ASP A 85 -19.18 -6.28 -21.56
C ASP A 85 -19.13 -7.40 -20.51
N GLY A 86 -20.22 -7.56 -19.74
CA GLY A 86 -20.38 -8.70 -18.85
C GLY A 86 -20.65 -9.99 -19.64
N GLU A 87 -20.29 -11.14 -19.08
CA GLU A 87 -20.57 -12.43 -19.72
C GLU A 87 -22.07 -12.73 -19.82
N VAL A 88 -22.88 -12.18 -18.90
CA VAL A 88 -24.34 -12.35 -18.86
C VAL A 88 -25.08 -11.08 -19.23
N SER A 89 -24.74 -9.93 -18.63
CA SER A 89 -25.43 -8.66 -18.88
C SER A 89 -24.54 -7.44 -18.69
N GLY A 90 -25.00 -6.32 -19.26
CA GLY A 90 -24.44 -5.01 -19.02
C GLY A 90 -22.97 -4.88 -19.41
N ARG A 91 -22.32 -3.88 -18.82
CA ARG A 91 -20.92 -3.57 -19.13
C ARG A 91 -20.23 -2.78 -18.03
N VAL A 92 -18.91 -2.88 -18.05
CA VAL A 92 -18.00 -2.06 -17.26
C VAL A 92 -17.19 -1.16 -18.18
N THR A 93 -17.17 0.13 -17.87
CA THR A 93 -16.35 1.12 -18.57
C THR A 93 -15.26 1.63 -17.65
N VAL A 94 -14.00 1.43 -18.03
CA VAL A 94 -12.83 1.87 -17.26
C VAL A 94 -12.17 3.05 -17.99
N THR A 95 -12.12 4.20 -17.34
CA THR A 95 -11.42 5.40 -17.80
C THR A 95 -10.20 5.64 -16.93
N ARG A 96 -9.05 5.89 -17.58
CA ARG A 96 -7.79 6.20 -16.88
C ARG A 96 -7.25 7.53 -17.35
N THR A 97 -6.99 8.41 -16.40
CA THR A 97 -6.40 9.72 -16.64
C THR A 97 -5.04 9.75 -15.96
N PRO A 98 -3.92 9.73 -16.72
CA PRO A 98 -2.59 9.82 -16.12
C PRO A 98 -2.40 11.19 -15.44
N GLY A 99 -1.71 11.20 -14.30
CA GLY A 99 -1.29 12.42 -13.63
C GLY A 99 0.05 12.95 -14.14
N ASP A 100 0.46 14.11 -13.62
CA ASP A 100 1.69 14.81 -14.04
C ASP A 100 2.98 14.16 -13.49
N GLN A 101 2.86 13.22 -12.55
CA GLN A 101 3.99 12.55 -11.90
C GLN A 101 3.88 11.02 -11.97
N PRO A 102 5.00 10.28 -11.92
CA PRO A 102 4.96 8.82 -11.85
C PRO A 102 4.11 8.31 -10.67
N GLY A 103 3.14 7.45 -10.98
CA GLY A 103 2.23 6.88 -9.99
C GLY A 103 1.08 7.81 -9.57
N ALA A 104 0.96 9.01 -10.16
CA ALA A 104 -0.21 9.86 -10.01
C ALA A 104 -1.20 9.63 -11.15
N GLY A 105 -2.49 9.87 -10.88
CA GLY A 105 -3.55 9.78 -11.88
C GLY A 105 -4.88 9.32 -11.30
N ARG A 106 -5.89 9.24 -12.15
CA ARG A 106 -7.24 8.85 -11.77
C ARG A 106 -7.69 7.63 -12.55
N VAL A 107 -8.34 6.69 -11.86
CA VAL A 107 -9.09 5.59 -12.47
C VAL A 107 -10.55 5.79 -12.10
N GLU A 108 -11.43 5.74 -13.09
CA GLU A 108 -12.88 5.79 -12.92
C GLU A 108 -13.50 4.57 -13.60
N VAL A 109 -14.41 3.92 -12.90
CA VAL A 109 -15.12 2.73 -13.36
C VAL A 109 -16.61 3.01 -13.28
N VAL A 110 -17.31 2.76 -14.38
CA VAL A 110 -18.77 2.86 -14.47
C VAL A 110 -19.32 1.49 -14.78
N TYR A 111 -20.25 1.02 -13.97
CA TYR A 111 -21.00 -0.21 -14.13
C TYR A 111 -22.42 0.13 -14.57
N GLU A 112 -22.87 -0.52 -15.65
CA GLU A 112 -24.24 -0.40 -16.17
C GLU A 112 -24.81 -1.81 -16.32
N ASP A 113 -25.72 -2.21 -15.43
CA ASP A 113 -26.36 -3.53 -15.34
C ASP A 113 -25.36 -4.71 -15.44
N TYR A 114 -24.15 -4.52 -14.92
CA TYR A 114 -23.02 -5.39 -15.20
C TYR A 114 -23.14 -6.72 -14.44
N SER A 115 -23.03 -7.84 -15.15
CA SER A 115 -22.97 -9.17 -14.55
C SER A 115 -22.22 -10.17 -15.40
N ASP A 116 -21.39 -10.99 -14.75
CA ASP A 116 -20.74 -12.15 -15.37
C ASP A 116 -21.44 -13.48 -15.05
N ASP A 117 -22.17 -13.56 -13.93
CA ASP A 117 -22.78 -14.81 -13.44
C ASP A 117 -24.31 -14.79 -13.47
N GLY A 118 -24.93 -13.62 -13.57
CA GLY A 118 -26.38 -13.41 -13.46
C GLY A 118 -26.92 -13.45 -12.04
N GLU A 119 -26.07 -13.69 -11.03
CA GLU A 119 -26.44 -13.71 -9.61
C GLU A 119 -26.24 -12.30 -9.00
N TRP A 120 -25.16 -11.62 -9.41
CA TRP A 120 -24.83 -10.25 -9.01
C TRP A 120 -24.98 -9.30 -10.19
N VAL A 121 -25.85 -8.31 -10.07
CA VAL A 121 -25.93 -7.19 -11.02
C VAL A 121 -25.44 -5.93 -10.35
N VAL A 122 -24.33 -5.37 -10.87
CA VAL A 122 -23.68 -4.18 -10.31
C VAL A 122 -23.99 -2.95 -11.16
N ASP A 123 -24.38 -1.88 -10.47
CA ASP A 123 -24.63 -0.56 -11.04
C ASP A 123 -23.91 0.53 -10.26
N GLY A 124 -23.50 1.58 -10.98
CA GLY A 124 -23.00 2.81 -10.39
C GLY A 124 -21.55 3.13 -10.77
N THR A 125 -20.87 3.89 -9.92
CA THR A 125 -19.52 4.39 -10.19
C THR A 125 -18.56 4.18 -9.04
N GLU A 126 -17.30 3.94 -9.38
CA GLU A 126 -16.18 3.87 -8.46
C GLU A 126 -14.99 4.65 -9.04
N SER A 127 -14.27 5.41 -8.21
CA SER A 127 -13.08 6.10 -8.67
C SER A 127 -11.99 6.18 -7.61
N SER A 128 -10.75 6.23 -8.09
CA SER A 128 -9.55 6.38 -7.27
C SER A 128 -8.63 7.42 -7.90
N THR A 129 -8.26 8.46 -7.15
CA THR A 129 -7.27 9.47 -7.55
C THR A 129 -6.03 9.30 -6.69
N TYR A 130 -4.88 9.06 -7.32
CA TYR A 130 -3.60 8.85 -6.66
C TYR A 130 -2.71 10.09 -6.77
N ASP A 131 -2.13 10.51 -5.65
CA ASP A 131 -1.25 11.70 -5.55
C ASP A 131 0.24 11.34 -5.43
N GLY A 132 0.66 10.29 -6.13
CA GLY A 132 2.07 9.89 -6.27
C GLY A 132 2.41 8.56 -5.60
N GLY A 133 3.09 7.68 -6.33
CA GLY A 133 3.31 6.24 -6.06
C GLY A 133 3.21 5.70 -4.61
N LEU A 134 4.28 5.07 -4.10
CA LEU A 134 4.20 4.19 -2.92
C LEU A 134 3.91 4.93 -1.59
N THR A 135 4.05 6.25 -1.56
CA THR A 135 3.94 7.08 -0.35
C THR A 135 2.86 8.15 -0.42
N GLY A 136 2.18 8.30 -1.56
CA GLY A 136 1.10 9.27 -1.73
C GLY A 136 -0.23 8.75 -1.24
N GLY A 137 -1.19 9.68 -1.15
CA GLY A 137 -2.56 9.36 -0.81
C GLY A 137 -3.36 8.85 -2.00
N CYS A 138 -4.52 8.29 -1.68
CA CYS A 138 -5.56 7.90 -2.63
C CYS A 138 -6.89 8.49 -2.17
N GLU A 139 -7.49 9.38 -2.95
CA GLU A 139 -8.90 9.73 -2.80
C GLU A 139 -9.73 8.62 -3.43
N TYR A 140 -10.57 7.96 -2.62
CA TYR A 140 -11.45 6.88 -3.02
C TYR A 140 -12.91 7.32 -2.89
N ALA A 141 -13.66 7.21 -3.99
CA ALA A 141 -15.08 7.53 -4.01
C ALA A 141 -15.86 6.42 -4.71
N ALA A 142 -17.00 6.03 -4.13
CA ALA A 142 -17.86 4.99 -4.68
C ALA A 142 -19.34 5.29 -4.41
N ASP A 143 -20.16 5.00 -5.42
CA ASP A 143 -21.61 4.89 -5.34
C ASP A 143 -21.98 3.68 -6.19
N LEU A 144 -21.93 2.49 -5.58
CA LEU A 144 -22.31 1.23 -6.20
C LEU A 144 -23.52 0.59 -5.51
N THR A 145 -24.34 -0.09 -6.29
CA THR A 145 -25.40 -0.97 -5.82
C THR A 145 -25.25 -2.35 -6.44
N THR A 146 -25.63 -3.39 -5.70
CA THR A 146 -25.81 -4.74 -6.21
C THR A 146 -27.28 -5.15 -6.10
N SER A 147 -27.74 -5.90 -7.09
CA SER A 147 -29.10 -6.45 -7.16
C SER A 147 -29.08 -7.88 -7.73
N CYS A 148 -30.27 -8.45 -7.95
CA CYS A 148 -30.56 -9.85 -8.28
C CYS A 148 -30.62 -10.78 -7.07
N GLU A 149 -29.75 -11.78 -6.97
CA GLU A 149 -29.80 -12.73 -5.84
C GLU A 149 -29.22 -12.14 -4.56
N HIS A 150 -28.37 -11.12 -4.72
CA HIS A 150 -27.72 -10.40 -3.63
C HIS A 150 -27.99 -8.90 -3.74
N GLU A 151 -28.57 -8.33 -2.70
CA GLU A 151 -28.90 -6.90 -2.63
C GLU A 151 -27.96 -6.18 -1.68
N GLY A 152 -27.50 -4.99 -2.08
CA GLY A 152 -26.48 -4.29 -1.31
C GLY A 152 -25.97 -3.00 -1.94
N PHE A 153 -25.01 -2.38 -1.28
CA PHE A 153 -24.35 -1.17 -1.72
C PHE A 153 -22.90 -1.07 -1.28
N LEU A 154 -22.15 -0.21 -1.97
CA LEU A 154 -20.90 0.38 -1.51
C LEU A 154 -21.00 1.91 -1.69
N ARG A 155 -20.74 2.65 -0.63
CA ARG A 155 -20.70 4.11 -0.58
C ARG A 155 -19.37 4.53 0.01
N ALA A 156 -18.60 5.34 -0.72
CA ALA A 156 -17.32 5.81 -0.23
C ALA A 156 -17.06 7.26 -0.61
N ASP A 157 -16.46 7.98 0.33
CA ASP A 157 -15.81 9.27 0.15
C ASP A 157 -14.71 9.34 1.21
N ALA A 158 -13.51 8.86 0.83
CA ALA A 158 -12.42 8.65 1.76
C ALA A 158 -11.06 9.02 1.16
N THR A 159 -10.19 9.57 2.00
CA THR A 159 -8.77 9.76 1.71
C THR A 159 -7.97 8.68 2.43
N ILE A 160 -7.28 7.85 1.68
CA ILE A 160 -6.45 6.75 2.19
C ILE A 160 -4.98 7.15 2.06
N THR A 161 -4.25 7.13 3.17
CA THR A 161 -2.80 7.39 3.20
C THR A 161 -2.09 6.27 3.97
N PRO A 162 -0.75 6.14 3.88
CA PRO A 162 -0.04 5.16 4.70
C PRO A 162 -0.34 5.34 6.19
N GLY A 163 -1.11 4.42 6.77
CA GLY A 163 -1.45 4.39 8.20
C GLY A 163 -2.74 5.13 8.59
N SER A 164 -3.45 5.77 7.65
CA SER A 164 -4.70 6.49 7.97
C SER A 164 -5.75 6.36 6.87
N ILE A 165 -7.01 6.36 7.29
CA ILE A 165 -8.18 6.58 6.43
C ILE A 165 -8.98 7.71 7.05
N GLU A 166 -9.31 8.70 6.24
CA GLU A 166 -10.15 9.83 6.62
C GLU A 166 -11.37 9.87 5.71
N GLY A 167 -12.57 9.69 6.26
CA GLY A 167 -13.82 9.84 5.52
C GLY A 167 -14.82 8.75 5.90
N THR A 168 -15.48 8.16 4.91
CA THR A 168 -16.33 6.99 5.12
C THR A 168 -16.20 6.01 3.98
N ILE A 169 -16.18 4.72 4.32
CA ILE A 169 -16.40 3.62 3.39
C ILE A 169 -17.43 2.69 4.01
N ASP A 170 -18.65 2.74 3.51
CA ASP A 170 -19.80 1.98 4.00
C ASP A 170 -20.24 0.96 2.96
N SER A 171 -20.48 -0.27 3.39
CA SER A 171 -21.02 -1.32 2.53
C SER A 171 -22.05 -2.15 3.26
N GLU A 172 -22.98 -2.70 2.50
CA GLU A 172 -23.95 -3.68 2.97
C GLU A 172 -24.18 -4.70 1.86
N VAL A 173 -24.24 -5.98 2.22
CA VAL A 173 -24.70 -7.05 1.33
C VAL A 173 -25.55 -8.01 2.15
N ASP A 174 -26.75 -8.32 1.70
CA ASP A 174 -27.69 -9.24 2.36
C ASP A 174 -27.93 -8.91 3.85
N GLY A 175 -27.92 -7.62 4.19
CA GLY A 175 -28.08 -7.12 5.55
C GLY A 175 -26.84 -7.22 6.45
N GLU A 176 -25.71 -7.68 5.92
CA GLU A 176 -24.42 -7.62 6.63
C GLU A 176 -23.67 -6.33 6.28
N ALA A 177 -23.72 -5.36 7.19
CA ALA A 177 -23.09 -4.06 7.03
C ALA A 177 -21.64 -4.02 7.55
N ARG A 178 -20.78 -3.27 6.85
CA ARG A 178 -19.39 -2.96 7.23
C ARG A 178 -19.13 -1.48 7.00
N SER A 179 -18.42 -0.85 7.94
CA SER A 179 -17.98 0.54 7.83
C SER A 179 -16.51 0.65 8.20
N LEU A 180 -15.78 1.44 7.43
CA LEU A 180 -14.47 1.94 7.78
C LEU A 180 -14.54 3.47 7.95
N PRO A 181 -13.75 4.04 8.88
CA PRO A 181 -13.49 5.48 8.90
C PRO A 181 -12.75 5.94 7.65
#